data_AF-A0A2S9I6X1-F1
#
_entry.id   AF-A0A2S9I6X1-F1
#
_cell.length_a   1.000
_cell.length_b   1.000
_cell.length_c   1.000
_cell.angle_alpha   90.00
_cell.angle_beta   90.00
_cell.angle_gamma   90.00
#
_symmetry.space_group_name_H-M   'P 1'
#
loop_
_entity.id
_entity.type
_entity.pdbx_description
1 polymer ?
#
loop_
_entity_poly.entity_id
_entity_poly.type
_entity_poly.pdbx_seq_one_letter_code
_entity_poly.pdbx_strand_id
1 'polypeptide(L)'
;MSITEQQIIDLEDEINEILQEDAAKIHFSFHAAYERLNDERNKPPITLSELEDVFKLFIHVHLQAVLGFDEGTTFTIKCNKSALHFPCAIEHEREYGKIWVIQNVVTAMRKEGFKSKDPIILEVN
;
A
#
# COMPACT_ATOMS: atom_id res chain seq x y z
N MET A 1 -19.39 -4.89 6.03
CA MET A 1 -19.18 -5.73 4.84
C MET A 1 -17.69 -6.00 4.76
N SER A 2 -17.29 -7.24 4.52
CA SER A 2 -15.90 -7.61 4.24
C SER A 2 -15.53 -7.12 2.83
N ILE A 3 -14.28 -6.70 2.65
CA ILE A 3 -13.74 -6.37 1.34
C ILE A 3 -13.51 -7.68 0.59
N THR A 4 -13.99 -7.78 -0.66
CA THR A 4 -13.78 -8.97 -1.49
C THR A 4 -12.46 -8.91 -2.23
N GLU A 5 -11.96 -10.06 -2.69
CA GLU A 5 -10.76 -10.13 -3.53
C GLU A 5 -10.91 -9.30 -4.81
N GLN A 6 -12.07 -9.40 -5.48
CA GLN A 6 -12.35 -8.60 -6.68
C GLN A 6 -12.25 -7.09 -6.41
N GLN A 7 -12.75 -6.62 -5.26
CA GLN A 7 -12.65 -5.20 -4.90
C GLN A 7 -11.20 -4.74 -4.70
N ILE A 8 -10.30 -5.61 -4.26
CA ILE A 8 -8.88 -5.29 -4.15
C ILE A 8 -8.21 -5.28 -5.52
N ILE A 9 -8.55 -6.24 -6.39
CA ILE A 9 -8.06 -6.25 -7.77
C ILE A 9 -8.51 -4.97 -8.50
N ASP A 10 -9.79 -4.61 -8.40
CA ASP A 10 -10.32 -3.39 -9.02
C ASP A 10 -9.62 -2.12 -8.48
N LEU A 11 -9.32 -2.09 -7.18
CA LEU A 11 -8.58 -1.00 -6.55
C LEU A 11 -7.11 -0.94 -7.02
N GLU A 12 -6.44 -2.08 -7.11
CA GLU A 12 -5.09 -2.18 -7.67
C GLU A 12 -5.05 -1.66 -9.10
N ASP A 13 -5.99 -2.08 -9.94
CA ASP A 13 -6.06 -1.66 -11.34
C ASP A 13 -6.31 -0.15 -11.47
N GLU A 14 -7.24 0.42 -10.69
CA GLU A 14 -7.51 1.87 -10.69
C GLU A 14 -6.26 2.67 -10.28
N ILE A 15 -5.56 2.23 -9.24
CA ILE A 15 -4.33 2.89 -8.79
C ILE A 15 -3.20 2.73 -9.81
N ASN A 16 -3.06 1.54 -10.40
CA ASN A 16 -2.00 1.25 -11.35
C ASN A 16 -2.18 1.99 -12.67
N GLU A 17 -3.42 2.30 -13.07
CA GLU A 17 -3.68 3.18 -14.21
C GLU A 17 -3.06 4.57 -13.99
N ILE A 18 -3.11 5.10 -12.75
CA ILE A 18 -2.49 6.38 -12.38
C ILE A 18 -0.96 6.26 -12.36
N LEU A 19 -0.42 5.18 -11.79
CA LEU A 19 1.02 4.99 -11.62
C LEU A 19 1.78 4.60 -12.89
N GLN A 20 1.07 4.19 -13.94
CA GLN A 20 1.66 3.72 -15.19
C GLN A 20 2.55 4.77 -15.86
N GLU A 21 2.22 6.07 -15.76
CA GLU A 21 3.02 7.16 -16.35
C GLU A 21 4.43 7.24 -15.74
N ASP A 22 4.55 6.90 -14.45
CA ASP A 22 5.78 6.93 -13.67
C ASP A 22 6.54 5.58 -13.68
N ALA A 23 6.05 4.58 -14.44
CA ALA A 23 6.53 3.20 -14.37
C ALA A 23 6.53 2.67 -12.92
N ALA A 24 5.46 2.94 -12.19
CA ALA A 24 5.24 2.37 -10.86
C ALA A 24 3.99 1.49 -10.84
N LYS A 25 3.92 0.58 -9.88
CA LYS A 25 2.73 -0.22 -9.58
C LYS A 25 2.61 -0.41 -8.07
N ILE A 26 1.38 -0.54 -7.60
CA ILE A 26 1.09 -1.12 -6.30
C ILE A 26 0.62 -2.56 -6.48
N HIS A 27 0.95 -3.40 -5.51
CA HIS A 27 0.47 -4.77 -5.46
C HIS A 27 0.11 -5.12 -4.01
N PHE A 28 -1.08 -5.65 -3.76
CA PHE A 28 -1.38 -6.26 -2.47
C PHE A 28 -1.03 -7.73 -2.53
N SER A 29 -0.03 -8.11 -1.72
CA SER A 29 0.25 -9.52 -1.51
C SER A 29 -1.00 -10.26 -1.02
N PHE A 30 -1.10 -11.55 -1.33
CA PHE A 30 -2.18 -12.41 -0.84
C PHE A 30 -2.39 -12.28 0.68
N HIS A 31 -1.30 -12.19 1.45
CA HIS A 31 -1.36 -11.99 2.90
C HIS A 31 -2.02 -10.66 3.28
N ALA A 32 -1.67 -9.56 2.60
CA ALA A 32 -2.30 -8.27 2.82
C ALA A 32 -3.78 -8.31 2.41
N ALA A 33 -4.06 -8.69 1.16
CA ALA A 33 -5.38 -8.63 0.55
C ALA A 33 -6.42 -9.54 1.23
N TYR A 34 -6.07 -10.81 1.46
CA TYR A 34 -7.03 -11.81 1.90
C TYR A 34 -7.08 -11.95 3.43
N GLU A 35 -5.92 -12.05 4.08
CA GLU A 35 -5.88 -12.38 5.51
C GLU A 35 -6.00 -11.15 6.41
N ARG A 36 -5.47 -10.00 5.97
CA ARG A 36 -5.19 -8.88 6.87
C ARG A 36 -6.15 -7.72 6.77
N LEU A 37 -6.68 -7.43 5.58
CA LEU A 37 -7.70 -6.39 5.41
C LEU A 37 -9.00 -6.70 6.15
N ASN A 38 -9.41 -7.97 6.13
CA ASN A 38 -10.65 -8.45 6.76
C ASN A 38 -10.45 -9.03 8.17
N ASP A 39 -9.27 -8.88 8.77
CA ASP A 39 -8.96 -9.43 10.08
C ASP A 39 -9.84 -8.81 11.18
N GLU A 40 -10.40 -9.64 12.08
CA GLU A 40 -11.28 -9.20 13.18
C GLU A 40 -10.60 -8.24 14.17
N ARG A 41 -9.27 -8.19 14.18
CA ARG A 41 -8.48 -7.24 14.98
C ARG A 41 -8.63 -5.81 14.48
N ASN A 42 -9.02 -5.61 13.22
CA ASN A 42 -9.30 -4.29 12.68
C ASN A 42 -10.59 -3.74 13.29
N LYS A 43 -10.44 -2.83 14.25
CA LYS A 43 -11.57 -2.23 14.98
C LYS A 43 -11.49 -0.70 14.91
N PRO A 44 -12.38 -0.03 14.16
CA PRO A 44 -13.43 -0.61 13.30
C PRO A 44 -12.87 -1.40 12.09
N PRO A 45 -13.69 -2.22 11.40
CA PRO A 45 -13.27 -2.89 10.17
C PRO A 45 -12.69 -1.89 9.15
N ILE A 46 -11.72 -2.32 8.35
CA ILE A 46 -11.17 -1.49 7.26
C ILE A 46 -12.22 -1.45 6.15
N THR A 47 -12.49 -0.26 5.62
CA THR A 47 -13.39 -0.08 4.49
C THR A 47 -12.61 0.13 3.19
N LEU A 48 -13.21 -0.23 2.05
CA LEU A 48 -12.59 -0.01 0.74
C LEU A 48 -12.28 1.48 0.49
N SER A 49 -13.21 2.37 0.88
CA SER A 49 -13.02 3.82 0.77
C SER A 49 -11.83 4.33 1.59
N GLU A 50 -11.57 3.76 2.77
CA GLU A 50 -10.38 4.13 3.55
C GLU A 50 -9.08 3.68 2.86
N LEU A 51 -9.09 2.53 2.16
CA LEU A 51 -7.94 2.09 1.39
C LEU A 51 -7.69 3.03 0.21
N GLU A 52 -8.74 3.31 -0.58
CA GLU A 52 -8.68 4.26 -1.69
C GLU A 52 -8.10 5.60 -1.25
N ASP A 53 -8.63 6.19 -0.18
CA ASP A 53 -8.18 7.49 0.34
C ASP A 53 -6.71 7.44 0.77
N VAL A 54 -6.29 6.40 1.49
CA VAL A 54 -4.90 6.24 1.95
C VAL A 54 -3.95 6.15 0.77
N PHE A 55 -4.24 5.31 -0.23
CA PHE A 55 -3.32 5.09 -1.34
C PHE A 55 -3.30 6.27 -2.30
N LYS A 56 -4.44 6.90 -2.60
CA LYS A 56 -4.47 8.15 -3.38
C LYS A 56 -3.65 9.24 -2.71
N LEU A 57 -3.75 9.39 -1.40
CA LEU A 57 -2.96 10.38 -0.64
C LEU A 57 -1.48 10.00 -0.59
N PHE A 58 -1.16 8.73 -0.40
CA PHE A 58 0.22 8.24 -0.42
C PHE A 58 0.89 8.54 -1.76
N ILE A 59 0.23 8.25 -2.88
CA ILE A 59 0.74 8.51 -4.23
C ILE A 59 0.96 10.01 -4.40
N HIS A 60 -0.03 10.83 -4.03
CA HIS A 60 0.06 12.28 -4.15
C HIS A 60 1.26 12.88 -3.39
N VAL A 61 1.56 12.36 -2.19
CA VAL A 61 2.56 12.95 -1.29
C VAL A 61 3.94 12.32 -1.45
N HIS A 62 4.03 11.01 -1.69
CA HIS A 62 5.26 10.22 -1.51
C HIS A 62 5.73 9.48 -2.75
N LEU A 63 5.00 9.50 -3.88
CA LEU A 63 5.39 8.76 -5.09
C LEU A 63 6.83 9.05 -5.51
N GLN A 64 7.22 10.33 -5.58
CA GLN A 64 8.56 10.72 -6.01
C GLN A 64 9.67 10.21 -5.07
N ALA A 65 9.39 10.08 -3.78
CA ALA A 65 10.35 9.50 -2.83
C ALA A 65 10.50 8.00 -3.08
N VAL A 66 9.38 7.31 -3.29
CA VAL A 66 9.31 5.86 -3.48
C VAL A 66 9.97 5.41 -4.79
N LEU A 67 9.84 6.20 -5.86
CA LEU A 67 10.53 5.96 -7.13
C LEU A 67 12.07 5.98 -7.00
N GLY A 68 12.60 6.62 -5.96
CA GLY A 68 14.03 6.68 -5.68
C GLY A 68 14.55 5.59 -4.74
N PHE A 69 13.69 4.69 -4.26
CA PHE A 69 14.11 3.61 -3.37
C PHE A 69 14.77 2.46 -4.13
N ASP A 70 15.77 1.83 -3.50
CA ASP A 70 16.40 0.63 -4.03
C ASP A 70 15.50 -0.60 -3.82
N GLU A 71 15.68 -1.62 -4.66
CA GLU A 71 15.02 -2.91 -4.51
C GLU A 71 15.29 -3.51 -3.11
N GLY A 72 14.26 -4.07 -2.50
CA GLY A 72 14.31 -4.60 -1.14
C GLY A 72 14.18 -3.56 -0.02
N THR A 73 14.07 -2.27 -0.34
CA THR A 73 13.77 -1.24 0.65
C THR A 73 12.40 -1.51 1.28
N THR A 74 12.35 -1.58 2.61
CA THR A 74 11.08 -1.70 3.35
C THR A 74 10.67 -0.38 3.97
N PHE A 75 9.38 -0.11 3.94
CA PHE A 75 8.80 1.12 4.48
C PHE A 75 7.37 0.86 4.94
N THR A 76 6.88 1.66 5.88
CA THR A 76 5.48 1.60 6.29
C THR A 76 4.74 2.87 5.84
N ILE A 77 3.66 2.69 5.09
CA ILE A 77 2.66 3.74 4.90
C ILE A 77 1.82 3.82 6.16
N LYS A 78 1.76 5.00 6.78
CA LYS A 78 1.12 5.23 8.06
C LYS A 78 0.05 6.30 7.94
N CYS A 79 -1.21 5.89 8.04
CA CYS A 79 -2.34 6.82 8.11
C CYS A 79 -2.71 7.08 9.56
N ASN A 80 -2.32 8.24 10.09
CA ASN A 80 -2.58 8.60 11.47
C ASN A 80 -4.08 8.83 11.73
N LYS A 81 -4.82 9.34 10.74
CA LYS A 81 -6.25 9.65 10.86
C LYS A 81 -7.12 8.42 11.09
N SER A 82 -6.87 7.34 10.35
CA SER A 82 -7.63 6.08 10.44
C SER A 82 -6.91 5.00 11.25
N ALA A 83 -5.71 5.30 11.76
CA ALA A 83 -4.80 4.36 12.42
C ALA A 83 -4.48 3.12 11.56
N LEU A 84 -4.45 3.27 10.25
CA LEU A 84 -4.11 2.22 9.29
C LEU A 84 -2.61 2.23 8.99
N HIS A 85 -2.02 1.04 8.93
CA HIS A 85 -0.60 0.85 8.68
C HIS A 85 -0.42 -0.24 7.62
N PHE A 86 0.42 0.07 6.64
CA PHE A 86 0.74 -0.80 5.51
C PHE A 86 2.26 -0.92 5.37
N PRO A 87 2.88 -1.90 6.05
CA PRO A 87 4.23 -2.31 5.75
C PRO A 87 4.32 -2.80 4.30
N CYS A 88 5.30 -2.25 3.59
CA CYS A 88 5.55 -2.45 2.17
C CYS A 88 7.02 -2.77 1.93
N ALA A 89 7.29 -3.40 0.79
CA ALA A 89 8.63 -3.60 0.26
C ALA A 89 8.69 -3.13 -1.20
N ILE A 90 9.84 -2.59 -1.61
CA ILE A 90 10.10 -2.25 -3.00
C ILE A 90 10.59 -3.47 -3.74
N GLU A 91 9.95 -3.76 -4.86
CA GLU A 91 10.40 -4.74 -5.84
C GLU A 91 10.62 -4.01 -7.18
N HIS A 92 11.63 -4.46 -7.93
CA HIS A 92 11.90 -3.92 -9.26
C HIS A 92 11.62 -4.98 -10.31
N GLU A 93 10.75 -4.64 -11.26
CA GLU A 93 10.47 -5.50 -12.40
C GLU A 93 10.96 -4.85 -13.68
N ARG A 94 11.49 -5.65 -14.62
CA ARG A 94 11.91 -5.15 -15.93
C ARG A 94 10.91 -5.53 -16.99
N GLU A 95 10.07 -4.57 -17.38
CA GLU A 95 9.10 -4.71 -18.46
C GLU A 95 9.40 -3.71 -19.58
N TYR A 96 9.36 -4.19 -20.84
CA TYR A 96 9.56 -3.36 -22.04
C TYR A 96 10.83 -2.49 -22.02
N GLY A 97 11.88 -2.95 -21.33
CA GLY A 97 13.15 -2.23 -21.22
C GLY A 97 13.18 -1.11 -20.18
N LYS A 98 12.09 -0.88 -19.45
CA LYS A 98 12.01 0.03 -18.30
C LYS A 98 12.06 -0.75 -16.99
N ILE A 99 12.56 -0.11 -15.93
CA ILE A 99 12.43 -0.62 -14.56
C ILE A 99 11.12 -0.09 -14.01
N TRP A 100 10.30 -0.99 -13.51
CA TRP A 100 9.06 -0.70 -12.82
C TRP A 100 9.27 -0.80 -11.33
N VAL A 101 8.90 0.25 -10.61
CA VAL A 101 8.99 0.30 -9.15
C VAL A 101 7.69 -0.21 -8.57
N ILE A 102 7.71 -1.40 -7.98
CA ILE A 102 6.54 -2.06 -7.40
C ILE A 102 6.53 -1.82 -5.89
N GLN A 103 5.48 -1.19 -5.39
CA GLN A 103 5.19 -1.09 -3.96
C GLN A 103 4.39 -2.32 -3.54
N ASN A 104 5.07 -3.36 -3.09
CA ASN A 104 4.43 -4.58 -2.62
C ASN A 104 3.92 -4.40 -1.18
N VAL A 105 2.61 -4.33 -1.00
CA VAL A 105 1.95 -4.24 0.30
C VAL A 105 1.95 -5.62 0.95
N VAL A 106 2.78 -5.77 1.99
CA VAL A 106 3.02 -7.05 2.66
C VAL A 106 1.93 -7.36 3.69
N THR A 107 1.39 -6.34 4.35
CA THR A 107 0.32 -6.51 5.33
C THR A 107 -0.49 -5.23 5.47
N ALA A 108 -1.68 -5.35 6.05
CA ALA A 108 -2.55 -4.23 6.38
C ALA A 108 -3.10 -4.40 7.80
N MET A 109 -3.18 -3.32 8.56
CA MET A 109 -3.74 -3.41 9.91
C MET A 109 -4.20 -2.07 10.43
N ARG A 110 -5.32 -2.08 11.16
CA ARG A 110 -5.74 -0.95 12.00
C ARG A 110 -5.22 -1.14 13.42
N LYS A 111 -4.37 -0.22 13.88
CA LYS A 111 -3.86 -0.24 15.26
C LYS A 111 -3.39 1.13 15.73
N GLU A 112 -4.00 1.64 16.78
CA GLU A 112 -3.51 2.84 17.45
C GLU A 112 -2.14 2.61 18.10
N GLY A 113 -1.26 3.61 18.01
CA GLY A 113 0.09 3.53 18.60
C GLY A 113 0.97 2.45 17.97
N PHE A 114 0.71 2.03 16.73
CA PHE A 114 1.57 1.09 16.03
C PHE A 114 3.01 1.59 15.96
N LYS A 115 3.94 0.69 16.26
CA LYS A 115 5.38 0.90 16.12
C LYS A 115 5.85 0.05 14.95
N SER A 116 6.14 0.70 13.83
CA SER A 116 6.76 0.01 12.70
C SER A 116 8.16 -0.46 13.08
N LYS A 117 8.58 -1.57 12.47
CA LYS A 117 9.96 -2.05 12.50
C LYS A 117 10.76 -1.54 11.30
N ASP A 118 10.08 -0.98 10.30
CA ASP A 118 10.71 -0.46 9.11
C ASP A 118 11.50 0.80 9.44
N PRO A 119 12.66 1.01 8.78
CA PRO A 119 13.47 2.21 8.98
C PRO A 119 12.80 3.46 8.42
N ILE A 120 11.90 3.30 7.44
CA ILE A 120 11.24 4.38 6.72
C ILE A 120 9.74 4.36 7.04
N ILE A 121 9.21 5.51 7.46
CA ILE A 121 7.77 5.71 7.71
C ILE A 121 7.30 6.86 6.83
N LEU A 122 6.31 6.58 5.99
CA LEU A 122 5.69 7.54 5.08
C LEU A 122 4.30 7.86 5.61
N GLU A 123 4.17 9.04 6.22
CA GLU A 123 2.91 9.45 6.87
C GLU A 123 1.95 10.10 5.87
N VAL A 124 0.68 9.69 5.95
CA VAL A 124 -0.43 10.29 5.20
C VAL A 124 -1.50 10.70 6.21
N ASN A 125 -2.05 11.91 6.08
CA ASN A 125 -2.95 12.53 7.07
C ASN A 125 -4.27 12.98 6.45
#